data_AF-A0A1X1FHK8-F1
#
_entry.id   AF-A0A1X1FHK8-F1
#
_cell.length_a   1.000
_cell.length_b   1.000
_cell.length_c   1.000
_cell.angle_alpha   90.00
_cell.angle_beta   90.00
_cell.angle_gamma   90.00
#
_symmetry.space_group_name_H-M   'P 1'
#
loop_
_entity.id
_entity.type
_entity.pdbx_description
1 polymer ?
#
loop_
_entity_poly.entity_id
_entity_poly.type
_entity_poly.pdbx_seq_one_letter_code
_entity_poly.pdbx_strand_id
1 'polypeptide(L)'
;MKNTLKKSLFVGVAALGLVAAVGTANATQASAKSYAKVTSNKALGGDATSRNVNFTGKSALYTKAGTLRGARVKASKAVLSSFANSKSSQHNVRAYRVATTNRGSVYYKIVSFDGAYRGWIYGGKTSGVFGGGVEQYNTTTAPAANADTSSSVNSSASINTQGQTTGLSATQKAATYKIANPGTTNDGTEVTYTYPAWTQYKKGRVITDSTPYKDATFKVTDETTRTREGDLWVKIEATDAANSKANGWILYSGLKQATPATPVDTFNADTSVKIAYRDATTGKVLDKTNTWTTASTGTKQGNAVNALVNNAGYSLTQYLVNTGAPSGYTFKTTDGKSVASNASNLTISPVITGAKFGDTLTVDVTPTAAQTKVAFYYETTSGSSIAALSASDFAYGYPAMTADQQSKALPDTKTTPSTFNVSKYFDDYDLGNNANAQFINQFKDATNSYTASAGQLTDPTTGKTTGLPKTGFFGQSLNNGTQRYFYVFDGQATKANNADLQTKGATVKVVMQRFTTTLPLPAQETNANANTDYIAK
;
A
#
# COMPACT_ATOMS: atom_id res chain seq x y z
N MET A 1 -16.47 56.61 -19.59
CA MET A 1 -17.39 57.03 -20.66
C MET A 1 -18.58 56.09 -20.68
N LYS A 2 -19.78 56.64 -20.52
CA LYS A 2 -21.06 55.94 -20.62
C LYS A 2 -21.26 55.50 -22.06
N ASN A 3 -21.76 54.30 -22.30
CA ASN A 3 -22.55 54.02 -23.49
C ASN A 3 -23.82 53.25 -23.11
N THR A 4 -24.93 53.90 -23.41
CA THR A 4 -26.32 53.59 -23.11
C THR A 4 -27.06 53.16 -24.38
N LEU A 5 -28.32 52.71 -24.20
CA LEU A 5 -29.40 52.48 -25.17
C LEU A 5 -29.39 51.10 -25.89
N LYS A 6 -30.53 50.44 -26.17
CA LYS A 6 -31.96 50.68 -25.87
C LYS A 6 -32.73 49.35 -26.07
N LYS A 7 -33.74 49.13 -25.24
CA LYS A 7 -34.83 48.17 -25.46
C LYS A 7 -35.77 48.71 -26.54
N SER A 8 -36.26 47.86 -27.42
CA SER A 8 -37.42 48.13 -28.28
C SER A 8 -38.42 46.99 -28.17
N LEU A 9 -39.57 47.35 -27.64
CA LEU A 9 -40.81 46.60 -27.53
C LEU A 9 -41.57 46.80 -28.85
N PHE A 10 -41.99 45.73 -29.52
CA PHE A 10 -43.00 45.83 -30.58
C PHE A 10 -44.21 44.99 -30.18
N VAL A 11 -45.27 45.70 -29.82
CA VAL A 11 -46.65 45.22 -29.76
C VAL A 11 -47.23 45.44 -31.15
N GLY A 12 -47.82 44.40 -31.74
CA GLY A 12 -48.60 44.48 -32.98
C GLY A 12 -49.87 43.67 -32.81
N VAL A 13 -50.98 44.38 -32.58
CA VAL A 13 -52.35 43.89 -32.58
C VAL A 13 -52.89 44.00 -34.01
N ALA A 14 -53.50 42.92 -34.53
CA ALA A 14 -54.46 42.94 -35.65
C ALA A 14 -55.35 41.70 -35.48
N ALA A 15 -56.58 41.86 -34.97
CA ALA A 15 -57.82 42.11 -35.71
C ALA A 15 -58.47 40.81 -36.23
N LEU A 16 -59.56 40.40 -35.58
CA LEU A 16 -60.46 39.33 -35.99
C LEU A 16 -61.19 39.73 -37.28
N GLY A 17 -61.09 38.89 -38.32
CA GLY A 17 -61.97 38.90 -39.49
C GLY A 17 -62.51 37.49 -39.71
N LEU A 18 -63.81 37.32 -39.51
CA LEU A 18 -64.56 36.09 -39.76
C LEU A 18 -64.97 36.05 -41.23
N VAL A 19 -64.51 35.05 -42.00
CA VAL A 19 -65.15 34.65 -43.26
C VAL A 19 -65.25 33.13 -43.26
N ALA A 20 -66.49 32.63 -43.28
CA ALA A 20 -66.80 31.24 -43.51
C ALA A 20 -66.58 30.91 -45.00
N ALA A 21 -65.69 29.96 -45.29
CA ALA A 21 -65.66 29.25 -46.54
C ALA A 21 -65.63 27.75 -46.22
N VAL A 22 -66.71 27.08 -46.59
CA VAL A 22 -66.84 25.62 -46.54
C VAL A 22 -65.93 25.07 -47.64
N GLY A 23 -64.81 24.48 -47.23
CA GLY A 23 -63.82 23.86 -48.10
C GLY A 23 -63.34 22.55 -47.48
N THR A 24 -63.94 21.46 -47.91
CA THR A 24 -63.59 20.10 -47.51
C THR A 24 -62.17 19.72 -47.91
N ALA A 25 -61.45 19.13 -46.95
CA ALA A 25 -60.40 18.13 -47.12
C ALA A 25 -59.17 18.52 -47.97
N ASN A 26 -58.13 19.02 -47.29
CA ASN A 26 -56.82 18.35 -47.15
C ASN A 26 -55.87 19.28 -46.38
N ALA A 27 -56.22 19.60 -45.13
CA ALA A 27 -55.25 20.14 -44.19
C ALA A 27 -54.35 18.98 -43.77
N THR A 28 -53.09 18.98 -44.23
CA THR A 28 -52.03 18.20 -43.63
C THR A 28 -51.99 18.55 -42.14
N GLN A 29 -52.56 17.69 -41.30
CA GLN A 29 -52.50 17.81 -39.85
C GLN A 29 -51.01 17.88 -39.46
N ALA A 30 -50.52 19.08 -39.16
CA ALA A 30 -49.20 19.26 -38.61
C ALA A 30 -49.18 18.58 -37.23
N SER A 31 -48.64 17.37 -37.17
CA SER A 31 -48.53 16.61 -35.92
C SER A 31 -47.76 17.45 -34.90
N ALA A 32 -48.45 17.84 -33.83
CA ALA A 32 -47.83 18.60 -32.75
C ALA A 32 -46.64 17.80 -32.19
N LYS A 33 -45.46 18.42 -32.12
CA LYS A 33 -44.25 17.79 -31.60
C LYS A 33 -44.50 17.24 -30.20
N SER A 34 -44.61 15.92 -30.09
CA SER A 34 -44.87 15.24 -28.83
C SER A 34 -43.57 15.08 -28.03
N TYR A 35 -43.59 15.48 -26.77
CA TYR A 35 -42.44 15.41 -25.86
C TYR A 35 -42.56 14.21 -24.92
N ALA A 36 -41.41 13.68 -24.50
CA ALA A 36 -41.38 12.65 -23.46
C ALA A 36 -41.77 13.25 -22.09
N LYS A 37 -42.17 12.38 -21.16
CA LYS A 37 -42.41 12.69 -19.74
C LYS A 37 -41.50 11.81 -18.88
N VAL A 38 -41.08 12.31 -17.71
CA VAL A 38 -40.29 11.53 -16.73
C VAL A 38 -41.24 10.58 -15.99
N THR A 39 -40.91 9.28 -15.97
CA THR A 39 -41.66 8.25 -15.23
C THR A 39 -40.94 7.85 -13.94
N SER A 40 -39.62 8.03 -13.87
CA SER A 40 -38.84 7.78 -12.66
C SER A 40 -37.70 8.78 -12.53
N ASN A 41 -37.31 9.11 -11.30
CA ASN A 41 -36.14 9.95 -11.01
C ASN A 41 -35.60 9.61 -9.63
N LYS A 42 -34.56 8.78 -9.58
CA LYS A 42 -34.00 8.25 -8.32
C LYS A 42 -32.55 8.68 -8.15
N ALA A 43 -32.14 8.87 -6.89
CA ALA A 43 -30.73 9.00 -6.57
C ALA A 43 -30.03 7.65 -6.79
N LEU A 44 -28.79 7.68 -7.28
CA LEU A 44 -27.98 6.46 -7.35
C LEU A 44 -27.42 6.15 -5.96
N GLY A 45 -27.70 4.96 -5.45
CA GLY A 45 -27.11 4.42 -4.22
C GLY A 45 -25.75 3.75 -4.46
N GLY A 46 -25.26 3.01 -3.46
CA GLY A 46 -24.01 2.25 -3.54
C GLY A 46 -22.74 3.09 -3.36
N ASP A 47 -21.60 2.42 -3.51
CA ASP A 47 -20.27 2.96 -3.22
C ASP A 47 -19.99 4.30 -3.92
N ALA A 48 -19.23 5.16 -3.24
CA ALA A 48 -18.80 6.45 -3.75
C ALA A 48 -17.78 6.34 -4.89
N THR A 49 -17.26 5.18 -5.23
CA THR A 49 -16.27 4.95 -6.30
C THR A 49 -16.92 4.35 -7.55
N SER A 50 -17.96 3.51 -7.40
CA SER A 50 -18.62 2.79 -8.50
C SER A 50 -19.49 3.62 -9.44
N ARG A 51 -19.68 4.91 -9.17
CA ARG A 51 -20.48 5.84 -10.01
C ARG A 51 -19.61 6.89 -10.70
N ASN A 52 -18.30 6.67 -10.74
CA ASN A 52 -17.39 7.45 -11.56
C ASN A 52 -17.57 7.03 -13.02
N VAL A 53 -17.71 8.01 -13.89
CA VAL A 53 -17.98 7.82 -15.31
C VAL A 53 -17.08 8.71 -16.14
N ASN A 54 -16.86 8.32 -17.39
CA ASN A 54 -16.30 9.19 -18.41
C ASN A 54 -17.41 9.57 -19.41
N PHE A 55 -17.24 10.71 -20.08
CA PHE A 55 -18.06 11.01 -21.25
C PHE A 55 -17.62 10.15 -22.43
N THR A 56 -18.56 9.78 -23.30
CA THR A 56 -18.25 9.08 -24.56
C THR A 56 -18.23 10.02 -25.76
N GLY A 57 -18.64 11.29 -25.59
CA GLY A 57 -18.82 12.26 -26.68
C GLY A 57 -20.05 12.02 -27.58
N LYS A 58 -20.78 10.92 -27.41
CA LYS A 58 -21.91 10.54 -28.30
C LYS A 58 -23.19 11.35 -28.06
N SER A 59 -23.35 11.92 -26.88
CA SER A 59 -24.55 12.65 -26.45
C SER A 59 -24.18 13.98 -25.80
N ALA A 60 -25.04 14.99 -25.95
CA ALA A 60 -24.87 16.29 -25.29
C ALA A 60 -25.34 16.25 -23.83
N LEU A 61 -24.89 17.22 -23.03
CA LEU A 61 -25.36 17.46 -21.67
C LEU A 61 -26.51 18.46 -21.69
N TYR A 62 -27.58 18.21 -20.96
CA TYR A 62 -28.79 19.03 -20.97
C TYR A 62 -29.20 19.54 -19.58
N THR A 63 -30.06 20.57 -19.54
CA THR A 63 -30.66 21.10 -18.29
C THR A 63 -31.62 20.11 -17.61
N LYS A 64 -32.29 19.27 -18.40
CA LYS A 64 -33.21 18.18 -18.03
C LYS A 64 -33.08 17.07 -19.08
N ALA A 65 -33.71 15.91 -18.92
CA ALA A 65 -33.64 14.86 -19.94
C ALA A 65 -33.97 15.42 -21.35
N GLY A 66 -33.12 15.11 -22.33
CA GLY A 66 -33.03 15.83 -23.61
C GLY A 66 -34.30 15.80 -24.48
N THR A 67 -35.17 14.80 -24.27
CA THR A 67 -36.45 14.63 -24.97
C THR A 67 -37.64 15.33 -24.30
N LEU A 68 -37.42 15.98 -23.15
CA LEU A 68 -38.45 16.73 -22.44
C LEU A 68 -38.66 18.12 -23.04
N ARG A 69 -39.86 18.67 -22.87
CA ARG A 69 -40.16 20.05 -23.28
C ARG A 69 -39.24 21.06 -22.57
N GLY A 70 -38.61 21.92 -23.35
CA GLY A 70 -37.71 22.97 -22.86
C GLY A 70 -36.36 22.47 -22.34
N ALA A 71 -35.92 21.27 -22.72
CA ALA A 71 -34.53 20.85 -22.51
C ALA A 71 -33.58 21.73 -23.33
N ARG A 72 -32.54 22.27 -22.68
CA ARG A 72 -31.50 23.10 -23.32
C ARG A 72 -30.16 22.40 -23.20
N VAL A 73 -29.33 22.48 -24.24
CA VAL A 73 -27.96 21.98 -24.22
C VAL A 73 -27.11 22.85 -23.30
N LYS A 74 -26.41 22.22 -22.34
CA LYS A 74 -25.41 22.85 -21.46
C LYS A 74 -23.98 22.63 -21.96
N ALA A 75 -23.72 21.49 -22.60
CA ALA A 75 -22.45 21.21 -23.26
C ALA A 75 -22.74 20.36 -24.51
N SER A 76 -22.16 20.75 -25.64
CA SER A 76 -22.34 20.06 -26.91
C SER A 76 -21.60 18.70 -26.91
N LYS A 77 -21.92 17.85 -27.89
CA LYS A 77 -21.20 16.58 -28.10
C LYS A 77 -19.70 16.81 -28.27
N ALA A 78 -19.31 17.80 -29.07
CA ALA A 78 -17.91 18.13 -29.34
C ALA A 78 -17.15 18.51 -28.06
N VAL A 79 -17.76 19.33 -27.20
CA VAL A 79 -17.16 19.68 -25.89
C VAL A 79 -16.96 18.42 -25.05
N LEU A 80 -17.96 17.55 -24.95
CA LEU A 80 -17.86 16.33 -24.15
C LEU A 80 -16.91 15.29 -24.76
N SER A 81 -16.71 15.27 -26.08
CA SER A 81 -15.66 14.47 -26.73
C SER A 81 -14.26 14.97 -26.35
N SER A 82 -14.06 16.28 -26.24
CA SER A 82 -12.77 16.83 -25.78
C SER A 82 -12.47 16.43 -24.33
N PHE A 83 -13.50 16.36 -23.48
CA PHE A 83 -13.36 15.91 -22.09
C PHE A 83 -13.16 14.41 -21.98
N ALA A 84 -13.84 13.62 -22.81
CA ALA A 84 -13.63 12.18 -22.89
C ALA A 84 -12.14 11.85 -23.03
N ASN A 85 -11.45 12.59 -23.91
CA ASN A 85 -10.04 12.41 -24.27
C ASN A 85 -9.05 13.26 -23.43
N SER A 86 -9.53 14.01 -22.43
CA SER A 86 -8.65 14.89 -21.66
C SER A 86 -7.66 14.11 -20.79
N LYS A 87 -6.43 14.61 -20.69
CA LYS A 87 -5.42 14.12 -19.75
C LYS A 87 -5.52 14.74 -18.34
N SER A 88 -6.55 15.52 -18.07
CA SER A 88 -6.76 16.14 -16.75
C SER A 88 -7.88 15.45 -15.98
N SER A 89 -7.57 14.96 -14.78
CA SER A 89 -8.54 14.38 -13.84
C SER A 89 -9.60 15.37 -13.34
N GLN A 90 -9.44 16.67 -13.56
CA GLN A 90 -10.51 17.65 -13.30
C GLN A 90 -11.76 17.39 -14.15
N HIS A 91 -11.60 16.77 -15.33
CA HIS A 91 -12.69 16.35 -16.20
C HIS A 91 -13.29 14.98 -15.86
N ASN A 92 -12.86 14.34 -14.76
CA ASN A 92 -13.55 13.17 -14.24
C ASN A 92 -14.99 13.53 -13.84
N VAL A 93 -15.90 12.58 -13.97
CA VAL A 93 -17.34 12.83 -13.84
C VAL A 93 -17.96 11.86 -12.86
N ARG A 94 -18.92 12.35 -12.09
CA ARG A 94 -19.73 11.57 -11.17
C ARG A 94 -21.18 11.52 -11.64
N ALA A 95 -21.73 10.32 -11.82
CA ALA A 95 -23.17 10.13 -11.92
C ALA A 95 -23.79 10.00 -10.52
N TYR A 96 -24.91 10.70 -10.27
CA TYR A 96 -25.54 10.70 -8.94
C TYR A 96 -27.07 10.55 -8.96
N ARG A 97 -27.72 10.61 -10.13
CA ARG A 97 -29.14 10.26 -10.29
C ARG A 97 -29.38 9.57 -11.62
N VAL A 98 -30.47 8.82 -11.69
CA VAL A 98 -30.99 8.19 -12.90
C VAL A 98 -32.46 8.54 -13.07
N ALA A 99 -32.88 8.81 -14.31
CA ALA A 99 -34.27 9.05 -14.66
C ALA A 99 -34.66 8.26 -15.91
N THR A 100 -35.86 7.67 -15.89
CA THR A 100 -36.47 7.01 -17.03
C THR A 100 -37.61 7.86 -17.57
N THR A 101 -37.79 7.85 -18.89
CA THR A 101 -38.90 8.53 -19.56
C THR A 101 -40.01 7.54 -19.95
N ASN A 102 -41.20 8.05 -20.24
CA ASN A 102 -42.31 7.24 -20.78
C ASN A 102 -42.02 6.60 -22.15
N ARG A 103 -40.90 6.94 -22.78
CA ARG A 103 -40.40 6.33 -24.03
C ARG A 103 -39.27 5.32 -23.78
N GLY A 104 -39.04 4.90 -22.54
CA GLY A 104 -38.01 3.92 -22.16
C GLY A 104 -36.57 4.45 -22.22
N SER A 105 -36.35 5.74 -22.55
CA SER A 105 -35.01 6.33 -22.51
C SER A 105 -34.56 6.57 -21.06
N VAL A 106 -33.32 6.24 -20.77
CA VAL A 106 -32.64 6.47 -19.49
C VAL A 106 -31.71 7.67 -19.61
N TYR A 107 -31.69 8.52 -18.58
CA TYR A 107 -30.79 9.67 -18.46
C TYR A 107 -30.10 9.67 -17.09
N TYR A 108 -28.81 9.99 -17.09
CA TYR A 108 -28.03 10.15 -15.86
C TYR A 108 -27.83 11.63 -15.54
N LYS A 109 -28.02 12.00 -14.27
CA LYS A 109 -27.61 13.31 -13.77
C LYS A 109 -26.16 13.24 -13.34
N ILE A 110 -25.32 14.06 -13.95
CA ILE A 110 -23.86 14.03 -13.78
C ILE A 110 -23.31 15.37 -13.27
N VAL A 111 -22.10 15.31 -12.74
CA VAL A 111 -21.29 16.49 -12.40
C VAL A 111 -19.81 16.19 -12.66
N SER A 112 -19.09 17.11 -13.31
CA SER A 112 -17.62 17.07 -13.37
C SER A 112 -17.01 17.33 -11.99
N PHE A 113 -15.79 16.87 -11.74
CA PHE A 113 -15.19 16.98 -10.40
C PHE A 113 -14.87 18.43 -10.02
N ASP A 114 -14.48 19.26 -10.99
CA ASP A 114 -14.35 20.72 -10.84
C ASP A 114 -15.69 21.45 -10.60
N GLY A 115 -16.82 20.76 -10.76
CA GLY A 115 -18.16 21.31 -10.59
C GLY A 115 -18.69 22.17 -11.75
N ALA A 116 -17.86 22.47 -12.76
CA ALA A 116 -18.23 23.38 -13.85
C ALA A 116 -19.37 22.84 -14.72
N TYR A 117 -19.44 21.52 -14.92
CA TYR A 117 -20.44 20.88 -15.76
C TYR A 117 -21.39 20.02 -14.92
N ARG A 118 -22.68 20.40 -14.93
CA ARG A 118 -23.74 19.67 -14.24
C ARG A 118 -25.01 19.64 -15.08
N GLY A 119 -25.54 18.45 -15.33
CA GLY A 119 -26.75 18.30 -16.16
C GLY A 119 -27.21 16.86 -16.30
N TRP A 120 -28.08 16.63 -17.26
CA TRP A 120 -28.61 15.32 -17.63
C TRP A 120 -28.07 14.88 -18.98
N ILE A 121 -27.57 13.65 -19.06
CA ILE A 121 -27.01 13.07 -20.28
C ILE A 121 -27.71 11.74 -20.59
N TYR A 122 -27.91 11.45 -21.86
CA TYR A 122 -28.56 10.21 -22.30
C TYR A 122 -27.69 9.01 -21.93
N GLY A 123 -28.30 8.04 -21.25
CA GLY A 123 -27.67 6.86 -20.66
C GLY A 123 -27.95 5.54 -21.38
N GLY A 124 -28.77 5.56 -22.44
CA GLY A 124 -29.26 4.34 -23.11
C GLY A 124 -30.72 4.01 -22.78
N LYS A 125 -31.06 2.72 -22.80
CA LYS A 125 -32.42 2.22 -22.53
C LYS A 125 -32.53 1.37 -21.25
N THR A 126 -31.40 0.95 -20.68
CA THR A 126 -31.36 0.07 -19.51
C THR A 126 -30.95 0.86 -18.28
N SER A 127 -31.76 0.81 -17.22
CA SER A 127 -31.42 1.43 -15.94
C SER A 127 -30.35 0.60 -15.22
N GLY A 128 -29.39 1.25 -14.57
CA GLY A 128 -28.32 0.57 -13.82
C GLY A 128 -27.06 0.27 -14.64
N VAL A 129 -27.08 0.50 -15.96
CA VAL A 129 -25.92 0.36 -16.84
C VAL A 129 -25.53 1.72 -17.39
N PHE A 130 -24.29 2.15 -17.16
CA PHE A 130 -23.78 3.36 -17.79
C PHE A 130 -23.54 3.09 -19.29
N GLY A 131 -24.31 3.78 -20.14
CA GLY A 131 -24.18 3.69 -21.59
C GLY A 131 -24.54 4.99 -22.30
N GLY A 132 -24.61 4.94 -23.63
CA GLY A 132 -24.94 6.11 -24.45
C GLY A 132 -23.85 7.19 -24.36
N GLY A 133 -24.14 8.29 -23.67
CA GLY A 133 -23.27 9.45 -23.50
C GLY A 133 -22.23 9.33 -22.38
N VAL A 134 -22.31 8.27 -21.56
CA VAL A 134 -21.39 8.00 -20.46
C VAL A 134 -21.03 6.52 -20.41
N GLU A 135 -19.90 6.22 -19.79
CA GLU A 135 -19.43 4.86 -19.52
C GLU A 135 -18.78 4.81 -18.14
N GLN A 136 -18.75 3.62 -17.52
CA GLN A 136 -18.06 3.45 -16.24
C GLN A 136 -16.56 3.74 -16.41
N TYR A 137 -15.97 4.41 -15.42
CA TYR A 137 -14.58 4.84 -15.50
C TYR A 137 -13.87 4.69 -14.17
N ASN A 138 -12.78 3.93 -14.19
CA ASN A 138 -11.84 3.88 -13.08
C ASN A 138 -10.92 5.09 -13.18
N THR A 139 -10.94 5.93 -12.14
CA THR A 139 -10.14 7.16 -12.08
C THR A 139 -8.69 6.90 -11.71
N THR A 140 -8.40 5.69 -11.24
CA THR A 140 -7.06 5.19 -10.94
C THR A 140 -6.91 3.74 -11.43
N THR A 141 -5.66 3.33 -11.62
CA THR A 141 -5.28 1.96 -11.98
C THR A 141 -4.09 1.51 -11.13
N ALA A 142 -3.88 0.20 -11.04
CA ALA A 142 -2.63 -0.33 -10.49
C ALA A 142 -1.45 0.21 -11.33
N PRO A 143 -0.34 0.65 -10.70
CA PRO A 143 0.85 1.05 -11.44
C PRO A 143 1.42 -0.12 -12.24
N ALA A 144 2.04 0.18 -13.38
CA ALA A 144 2.79 -0.82 -14.12
C ALA A 144 3.95 -1.33 -13.25
N ALA A 145 4.22 -2.64 -13.28
CA ALA A 145 5.30 -3.22 -12.49
C ALA A 145 6.64 -2.55 -12.82
N ASN A 146 7.39 -2.23 -11.78
CA ASN A 146 8.75 -1.74 -11.93
C ASN A 146 9.68 -2.95 -12.10
N ALA A 147 10.34 -3.02 -13.25
CA ALA A 147 11.32 -4.05 -13.56
C ALA A 147 12.64 -3.77 -12.82
N ASP A 148 12.61 -3.77 -11.49
CA ASP A 148 13.84 -3.68 -10.70
C ASP A 148 14.47 -5.08 -10.61
N THR A 149 15.64 -5.22 -11.22
CA THR A 149 16.47 -6.43 -11.29
C THR A 149 17.34 -6.63 -10.05
N SER A 150 17.13 -5.87 -8.96
CA SER A 150 17.94 -5.98 -7.76
C SER A 150 17.11 -6.37 -6.53
N SER A 151 17.13 -7.66 -6.17
CA SER A 151 16.63 -8.19 -4.89
C SER A 151 17.45 -7.72 -3.67
N SER A 152 18.38 -6.77 -3.84
CA SER A 152 19.15 -6.16 -2.76
C SER A 152 18.40 -4.96 -2.20
N VAL A 153 17.81 -5.11 -1.02
CA VAL A 153 17.23 -4.00 -0.26
C VAL A 153 18.36 -3.18 0.36
N ASN A 154 19.00 -2.33 -0.44
CA ASN A 154 19.98 -1.39 0.10
C ASN A 154 19.28 -0.07 0.48
N SER A 155 19.00 0.11 1.77
CA SER A 155 18.40 1.34 2.33
C SER A 155 19.27 2.59 2.21
N SER A 156 20.53 2.45 1.76
CA SER A 156 21.46 3.55 1.51
C SER A 156 21.61 3.95 0.03
N ALA A 157 20.93 3.26 -0.90
CA ALA A 157 20.89 3.68 -2.30
C ALA A 157 20.09 5.00 -2.44
N SER A 158 20.62 5.95 -3.22
CA SER A 158 19.94 7.22 -3.49
C SER A 158 18.68 7.00 -4.33
N ILE A 159 17.52 7.33 -3.79
CA ILE A 159 16.22 7.19 -4.47
C ILE A 159 15.88 8.52 -5.18
N ASN A 160 15.76 8.46 -6.50
CA ASN A 160 15.15 9.52 -7.29
C ASN A 160 13.64 9.26 -7.42
N THR A 161 12.83 10.22 -7.01
CA THR A 161 11.36 10.15 -7.07
C THR A 161 10.78 10.87 -8.29
N GLN A 162 11.59 11.65 -9.01
CA GLN A 162 11.13 12.49 -10.10
C GLN A 162 10.85 11.67 -11.37
N GLY A 163 9.74 11.96 -12.03
CA GLY A 163 9.37 11.37 -13.32
C GLY A 163 8.95 9.91 -13.28
N GLN A 164 8.90 9.28 -12.11
CA GLN A 164 8.49 7.89 -11.99
C GLN A 164 6.97 7.73 -12.14
N THR A 165 6.57 6.83 -13.03
CA THR A 165 5.16 6.48 -13.32
C THR A 165 4.87 4.99 -13.14
N THR A 166 5.90 4.16 -13.00
CA THR A 166 5.82 2.73 -12.64
C THR A 166 5.75 2.55 -11.12
N GLY A 167 5.30 1.39 -10.66
CA GLY A 167 5.21 1.08 -9.23
C GLY A 167 6.54 1.17 -8.50
N LEU A 168 6.50 1.12 -7.18
CA LEU A 168 7.68 1.17 -6.34
C LEU A 168 8.43 -0.16 -6.34
N SER A 169 9.77 -0.10 -6.43
CA SER A 169 10.61 -1.28 -6.20
C SER A 169 10.66 -1.68 -4.72
N ALA A 170 11.20 -2.86 -4.41
CA ALA A 170 11.32 -3.33 -3.01
C ALA A 170 12.11 -2.35 -2.13
N THR A 171 13.21 -1.80 -2.65
CA THR A 171 14.01 -0.77 -1.96
C THR A 171 13.22 0.51 -1.72
N GLN A 172 12.44 0.95 -2.71
CA GLN A 172 11.59 2.14 -2.58
C GLN A 172 10.46 1.95 -1.56
N LYS A 173 9.87 0.75 -1.48
CA LYS A 173 8.86 0.41 -0.46
C LYS A 173 9.45 0.35 0.95
N ALA A 174 10.69 -0.14 1.09
CA ALA A 174 11.37 -0.24 2.38
C ALA A 174 11.90 1.10 2.90
N ALA A 175 12.11 2.10 2.03
CA ALA A 175 12.67 3.39 2.38
C ALA A 175 11.76 4.24 3.31
N THR A 176 12.36 5.26 3.91
CA THR A 176 11.65 6.31 4.65
C THR A 176 11.74 7.60 3.83
N TYR A 177 10.70 8.42 3.85
CA TYR A 177 10.59 9.63 3.04
C TYR A 177 10.29 10.87 3.88
N LYS A 178 10.60 12.03 3.31
CA LYS A 178 10.10 13.34 3.74
C LYS A 178 9.35 13.99 2.57
N ILE A 179 8.44 14.93 2.88
CA ILE A 179 7.92 15.85 1.86
C ILE A 179 9.09 16.67 1.34
N ALA A 180 9.30 16.66 0.02
CA ALA A 180 10.50 17.23 -0.58
C ALA A 180 10.62 18.73 -0.31
N ASN A 181 9.50 19.43 -0.53
CA ASN A 181 9.33 20.87 -0.36
C ASN A 181 8.05 21.13 0.44
N PRO A 182 8.10 21.17 1.78
CA PRO A 182 6.94 21.52 2.59
C PRO A 182 6.40 22.92 2.25
N GLY A 183 5.08 23.07 2.21
CA GLY A 183 4.41 24.30 1.79
C GLY A 183 2.89 24.15 1.70
N THR A 184 2.26 24.94 0.82
CA THR A 184 0.78 25.05 0.72
C THR A 184 0.22 24.81 -0.68
N THR A 185 1.08 24.51 -1.66
CA THR A 185 0.70 24.34 -3.06
C THR A 185 -0.25 23.16 -3.24
N ASN A 186 -1.27 23.32 -4.09
CA ASN A 186 -2.31 22.33 -4.35
C ASN A 186 -2.11 21.60 -5.69
N ASP A 187 -0.89 21.11 -5.94
CA ASP A 187 -0.50 20.42 -7.17
C ASP A 187 -0.19 18.94 -6.96
N GLY A 188 -0.34 18.43 -5.73
CA GLY A 188 -0.03 17.05 -5.37
C GLY A 188 1.39 16.86 -4.82
N THR A 189 2.25 17.88 -4.80
CA THR A 189 3.67 17.72 -4.44
C THR A 189 4.01 18.15 -3.01
N GLU A 190 3.25 19.09 -2.43
CA GLU A 190 3.56 19.65 -1.10
C GLU A 190 2.62 19.15 0.01
N VAL A 191 1.39 18.76 -0.33
CA VAL A 191 0.33 18.45 0.64
C VAL A 191 -0.32 17.09 0.35
N THR A 192 -0.98 16.49 1.34
CA THR A 192 -1.61 15.17 1.21
C THR A 192 -3.11 15.23 1.00
N TYR A 193 -3.69 14.15 0.46
CA TYR A 193 -5.09 14.06 0.03
C TYR A 193 -5.77 12.77 0.53
N THR A 194 -7.09 12.79 0.69
CA THR A 194 -7.83 11.59 1.12
C THR A 194 -7.84 10.50 0.04
N TYR A 195 -7.79 10.92 -1.21
CA TYR A 195 -7.59 10.11 -2.42
C TYR A 195 -6.67 10.91 -3.34
N PRO A 196 -5.98 10.29 -4.32
CA PRO A 196 -5.21 11.03 -5.31
C PRO A 196 -6.03 12.20 -5.90
N ALA A 197 -5.40 13.36 -6.12
CA ALA A 197 -6.13 14.56 -6.46
C ALA A 197 -7.04 14.35 -7.69
N TRP A 198 -8.29 14.80 -7.57
CA TRP A 198 -9.31 14.69 -8.61
C TRP A 198 -9.70 13.26 -9.03
N THR A 199 -9.52 12.27 -8.14
CA THR A 199 -9.97 10.88 -8.38
C THR A 199 -11.26 10.49 -7.66
N GLN A 200 -11.72 11.30 -6.68
CA GLN A 200 -13.04 11.13 -6.09
C GLN A 200 -13.77 12.47 -5.90
N TYR A 201 -15.06 12.48 -6.26
CA TYR A 201 -15.90 13.67 -6.15
C TYR A 201 -16.05 14.11 -4.69
N LYS A 202 -15.77 15.39 -4.42
CA LYS A 202 -15.78 16.01 -3.06
C LYS A 202 -14.78 15.43 -2.07
N LYS A 203 -13.79 14.66 -2.53
CA LYS A 203 -12.64 14.28 -1.70
C LYS A 203 -11.49 15.24 -2.02
N GLY A 204 -10.79 15.69 -0.98
CA GLY A 204 -9.83 16.77 -1.09
C GLY A 204 -8.58 16.53 -0.25
N ARG A 205 -7.89 17.63 0.03
CA ARG A 205 -6.69 17.64 0.86
C ARG A 205 -6.99 17.17 2.29
N VAL A 206 -6.08 16.38 2.87
CA VAL A 206 -6.05 16.06 4.30
C VAL A 206 -5.42 17.22 5.06
N ILE A 207 -4.28 17.71 4.59
CA ILE A 207 -3.62 18.91 5.10
C ILE A 207 -3.58 20.00 4.04
N THR A 208 -3.74 21.26 4.43
CA THR A 208 -3.62 22.41 3.53
C THR A 208 -2.26 23.10 3.62
N ASP A 209 -1.45 22.73 4.61
CA ASP A 209 -0.12 23.25 4.88
C ASP A 209 0.74 22.11 5.45
N SER A 210 1.85 21.82 4.78
CA SER A 210 2.81 20.81 5.22
C SER A 210 4.04 21.37 5.93
N THR A 211 4.17 22.69 6.05
CA THR A 211 5.27 23.38 6.75
C THR A 211 5.54 22.83 8.15
N PRO A 212 4.52 22.53 8.99
CA PRO A 212 4.73 21.93 10.31
C PRO A 212 5.40 20.54 10.29
N TYR A 213 5.40 19.86 9.15
CA TYR A 213 5.87 18.49 8.96
C TYR A 213 7.23 18.43 8.24
N LYS A 214 7.98 19.55 8.19
CA LYS A 214 9.27 19.63 7.47
C LYS A 214 10.29 18.56 7.87
N ASP A 215 10.25 18.13 9.13
CA ASP A 215 11.14 17.09 9.67
C ASP A 215 10.47 15.73 9.81
N ALA A 216 9.16 15.66 9.59
CA ALA A 216 8.40 14.43 9.72
C ALA A 216 8.84 13.40 8.68
N THR A 217 8.92 12.15 9.11
CA THR A 217 9.29 11.02 8.27
C THR A 217 8.10 10.11 8.05
N PHE A 218 8.04 9.52 6.85
CA PHE A 218 6.90 8.75 6.40
C PHE A 218 7.32 7.43 5.73
N LYS A 219 6.48 6.41 5.86
CA LYS A 219 6.51 5.19 5.06
C LYS A 219 5.44 5.24 3.98
N VAL A 220 5.73 4.64 2.84
CA VAL A 220 4.70 4.41 1.80
C VAL A 220 3.96 3.11 2.13
N THR A 221 2.63 3.17 2.21
CA THR A 221 1.78 2.01 2.52
C THR A 221 0.90 1.56 1.36
N ASP A 222 0.73 2.41 0.34
CA ASP A 222 -0.07 2.09 -0.85
C ASP A 222 0.41 2.91 -2.06
N GLU A 223 0.03 2.47 -3.27
CA GLU A 223 0.40 3.12 -4.52
C GLU A 223 -0.68 2.96 -5.60
N THR A 224 -0.83 3.98 -6.45
CA THR A 224 -1.77 3.95 -7.57
C THR A 224 -1.38 4.96 -8.65
N THR A 225 -1.87 4.76 -9.87
CA THR A 225 -1.64 5.68 -10.98
C THR A 225 -2.95 6.36 -11.35
N ARG A 226 -2.98 7.68 -11.55
CA ARG A 226 -4.19 8.33 -12.10
C ARG A 226 -4.32 8.01 -13.58
N THR A 227 -5.51 7.60 -13.99
CA THR A 227 -5.71 7.05 -15.34
C THR A 227 -5.59 8.10 -16.45
N ARG A 228 -5.80 9.40 -16.16
CA ARG A 228 -5.69 10.46 -17.17
C ARG A 228 -4.29 11.04 -17.28
N GLU A 229 -3.64 11.28 -16.15
CA GLU A 229 -2.30 11.87 -16.09
C GLU A 229 -1.19 10.82 -16.26
N GLY A 230 -1.42 9.58 -15.81
CA GLY A 230 -0.40 8.53 -15.76
C GLY A 230 0.63 8.73 -14.64
N ASP A 231 0.38 9.64 -13.70
CA ASP A 231 1.30 9.96 -12.61
C ASP A 231 1.15 9.00 -11.42
N LEU A 232 2.28 8.71 -10.76
CA LEU A 232 2.32 7.83 -9.59
C LEU A 232 1.96 8.60 -8.32
N TRP A 233 0.92 8.13 -7.65
CA TRP A 233 0.52 8.57 -6.32
C TRP A 233 0.82 7.48 -5.31
N VAL A 234 1.30 7.89 -4.14
CA VAL A 234 1.58 7.00 -3.02
C VAL A 234 0.82 7.44 -1.79
N LYS A 235 0.37 6.49 -0.97
CA LYS A 235 -0.18 6.78 0.35
C LYS A 235 0.94 6.74 1.37
N ILE A 236 1.09 7.82 2.11
CA ILE A 236 2.10 7.97 3.15
C ILE A 236 1.50 7.89 4.55
N GLU A 237 2.22 7.23 5.45
CA GLU A 237 1.91 7.14 6.88
C GLU A 237 3.12 7.58 7.69
N ALA A 238 2.89 8.50 8.62
CA ALA A 238 3.93 9.04 9.49
C ALA A 238 4.52 7.94 10.37
N THR A 239 5.84 7.96 10.53
CA THR A 239 6.55 7.05 11.45
C THR A 239 6.34 7.43 12.91
N ASP A 240 5.94 8.68 13.18
CA ASP A 240 5.60 9.21 14.49
C ASP A 240 4.12 9.61 14.52
N ALA A 241 3.39 9.14 15.54
CA ALA A 241 1.98 9.42 15.74
C ALA A 241 1.66 10.92 15.84
N ALA A 242 2.60 11.77 16.32
CA ALA A 242 2.42 13.21 16.39
C ALA A 242 2.20 13.85 15.00
N ASN A 243 2.72 13.22 13.95
CA ASN A 243 2.64 13.69 12.57
C ASN A 243 1.52 12.99 11.76
N SER A 244 0.71 12.13 12.39
CA SER A 244 -0.33 11.34 11.73
C SER A 244 -1.40 12.16 11.00
N LYS A 245 -1.57 13.45 11.37
CA LYS A 245 -2.45 14.38 10.66
C LYS A 245 -2.05 14.60 9.20
N ALA A 246 -0.79 14.37 8.85
CA ALA A 246 -0.30 14.47 7.47
C ALA A 246 -0.53 13.19 6.64
N ASN A 247 -1.01 12.08 7.23
CA ASN A 247 -1.20 10.83 6.51
C ASN A 247 -2.19 10.98 5.35
N GLY A 248 -1.85 10.46 4.18
CA GLY A 248 -2.69 10.58 2.99
C GLY A 248 -1.94 10.31 1.70
N TRP A 249 -2.62 10.54 0.57
CA TRP A 249 -2.07 10.40 -0.77
C TRP A 249 -1.27 11.63 -1.19
N ILE A 250 -0.13 11.44 -1.83
CA ILE A 250 0.74 12.49 -2.40
C ILE A 250 1.36 11.96 -3.70
N LEU A 251 1.75 12.85 -4.62
CA LEU A 251 2.58 12.46 -5.76
C LEU A 251 3.90 11.89 -5.25
N TYR A 252 4.37 10.80 -5.86
CA TYR A 252 5.67 10.23 -5.48
C TYR A 252 6.81 11.23 -5.69
N SER A 253 6.74 12.03 -6.77
CA SER A 253 7.69 13.13 -7.04
C SER A 253 7.66 14.27 -6.01
N GLY A 254 6.61 14.36 -5.18
CA GLY A 254 6.55 15.27 -4.03
C GLY A 254 7.36 14.81 -2.82
N LEU A 255 7.91 13.60 -2.87
CA LEU A 255 8.72 13.03 -1.80
C LEU A 255 10.20 13.07 -2.15
N LYS A 256 11.03 13.06 -1.11
CA LYS A 256 12.45 12.72 -1.21
C LYS A 256 12.77 11.66 -0.17
N GLN A 257 13.75 10.81 -0.47
CA GLN A 257 14.25 9.87 0.52
C GLN A 257 14.68 10.64 1.78
N ALA A 258 14.19 10.21 2.93
CA ALA A 258 14.74 10.66 4.19
C ALA A 258 16.14 10.06 4.27
N THR A 259 17.15 10.90 4.06
CA THR A 259 18.50 10.57 4.53
C THR A 259 18.37 10.32 6.03
N PRO A 260 18.96 9.23 6.58
CA PRO A 260 19.20 9.17 8.01
C PRO A 260 19.79 10.52 8.39
N ALA A 261 19.29 11.15 9.46
CA ALA A 261 19.88 12.39 9.92
C ALA A 261 21.39 12.16 9.99
N THR A 262 22.15 12.85 9.14
CA THR A 262 23.57 13.04 9.40
C THR A 262 23.60 13.52 10.84
N PRO A 263 24.25 12.80 11.77
CA PRO A 263 24.31 13.23 13.15
C PRO A 263 24.70 14.71 13.12
N VAL A 264 23.79 15.59 13.54
CA VAL A 264 24.19 16.95 13.86
C VAL A 264 25.23 16.73 14.94
N ASP A 265 26.50 17.04 14.67
CA ASP A 265 27.57 16.81 15.64
C ASP A 265 27.32 17.82 16.78
N THR A 266 26.44 17.46 17.70
CA THR A 266 26.18 18.16 18.97
C THR A 266 27.34 17.95 19.94
N PHE A 267 28.44 17.38 19.45
CA PHE A 267 29.65 17.17 20.19
C PHE A 267 30.35 18.50 20.42
N ASN A 268 30.46 18.87 21.69
CA ASN A 268 31.31 19.95 22.13
C ASN A 268 32.38 19.35 23.05
N ALA A 269 33.66 19.50 22.67
CA ALA A 269 34.77 18.91 23.42
C ALA A 269 34.86 19.40 24.88
N ASP A 270 34.27 20.56 25.21
CA ASP A 270 34.24 21.10 26.57
C ASP A 270 33.16 20.48 27.45
N THR A 271 32.12 19.89 26.87
CA THR A 271 30.91 19.46 27.60
C THR A 271 30.44 18.05 27.26
N SER A 272 31.07 17.38 26.29
CA SER A 272 30.56 16.14 25.70
C SER A 272 31.58 15.01 25.63
N VAL A 273 31.08 13.78 25.59
CA VAL A 273 31.81 12.55 25.25
C VAL A 273 31.10 11.90 24.06
N LYS A 274 31.88 11.54 23.03
CA LYS A 274 31.37 10.84 21.85
C LYS A 274 31.40 9.32 22.11
N ILE A 275 30.35 8.63 21.68
CA ILE A 275 30.21 7.18 21.77
C ILE A 275 30.16 6.65 20.34
N ALA A 276 31.26 6.04 19.92
CA ALA A 276 31.37 5.30 18.67
C ALA A 276 31.10 3.81 18.90
N TYR A 277 30.73 3.12 17.83
CA TYR A 277 30.44 1.69 17.86
C TYR A 277 31.34 0.95 16.88
N ARG A 278 31.90 -0.19 17.31
CA ARG A 278 32.73 -1.04 16.47
C ARG A 278 32.05 -2.38 16.30
N ASP A 279 31.86 -2.80 15.05
CA ASP A 279 31.47 -4.16 14.75
C ASP A 279 32.61 -5.09 15.14
N ALA A 280 32.42 -5.85 16.22
CA ALA A 280 33.43 -6.75 16.77
C ALA A 280 33.71 -7.97 15.87
N THR A 281 32.86 -8.23 14.86
CA THR A 281 33.08 -9.31 13.89
C THR A 281 33.99 -8.87 12.74
N THR A 282 33.90 -7.61 12.32
CA THR A 282 34.67 -7.06 11.19
C THR A 282 35.81 -6.13 11.62
N GLY A 283 35.80 -5.67 12.86
CA GLY A 283 36.72 -4.65 13.38
C GLY A 283 36.41 -3.23 12.92
N LYS A 284 35.39 -3.01 12.06
CA LYS A 284 35.07 -1.69 11.51
C LYS A 284 34.29 -0.84 12.50
N VAL A 285 34.66 0.43 12.60
CA VAL A 285 33.86 1.45 13.31
C VAL A 285 32.68 1.85 12.43
N LEU A 286 31.49 1.91 13.01
CA LEU A 286 30.26 2.30 12.35
C LEU A 286 30.18 3.83 12.23
N ASP A 287 29.59 4.33 11.15
CA ASP A 287 29.36 5.78 10.98
C ASP A 287 28.38 6.36 12.01
N LYS A 288 27.55 5.50 12.58
CA LYS A 288 26.58 5.90 13.61
C LYS A 288 27.28 6.07 14.95
N THR A 289 27.08 7.23 15.57
CA THR A 289 27.60 7.58 16.90
C THR A 289 26.49 8.17 17.76
N ASN A 290 26.71 8.20 19.08
CA ASN A 290 25.90 8.93 20.04
C ASN A 290 26.77 9.95 20.79
N THR A 291 26.16 10.98 21.37
CA THR A 291 26.88 12.00 22.14
C THR A 291 26.21 12.19 23.49
N TRP A 292 26.98 11.98 24.56
CA TRP A 292 26.57 12.35 25.91
C TRP A 292 27.09 13.75 26.21
N THR A 293 26.21 14.66 26.63
CA THR A 293 26.56 16.05 26.99
C THR A 293 26.11 16.31 28.43
N THR A 294 27.00 16.85 29.25
CA THR A 294 26.65 17.18 30.64
C THR A 294 25.65 18.35 30.71
N ALA A 295 24.83 18.37 31.76
CA ALA A 295 24.04 19.55 32.14
C ALA A 295 24.86 20.59 32.92
N SER A 296 26.08 20.24 33.34
CA SER A 296 26.93 21.12 34.15
C SER A 296 27.50 22.25 33.29
N THR A 297 27.65 23.42 33.89
CA THR A 297 28.28 24.58 33.26
C THR A 297 29.74 24.71 33.71
N GLY A 298 30.57 25.39 32.90
CA GLY A 298 31.96 25.67 33.26
C GLY A 298 32.94 24.50 33.12
N THR A 299 32.54 23.39 32.50
CA THR A 299 33.43 22.29 32.14
C THR A 299 34.33 22.67 30.96
N LYS A 300 35.47 21.98 30.83
CA LYS A 300 36.39 22.11 29.70
C LYS A 300 36.87 20.74 29.23
N GLN A 301 37.41 20.71 28.01
CA GLN A 301 38.02 19.52 27.45
C GLN A 301 39.09 18.98 28.40
N GLY A 302 39.10 17.65 28.60
CA GLY A 302 40.03 16.96 29.49
C GLY A 302 39.60 16.90 30.96
N ASN A 303 38.57 17.64 31.39
CA ASN A 303 37.97 17.42 32.71
C ASN A 303 37.33 16.02 32.77
N ALA A 304 37.46 15.35 33.92
CA ALA A 304 36.84 14.04 34.14
C ALA A 304 35.31 14.17 34.20
N VAL A 305 34.61 13.17 33.65
CA VAL A 305 33.13 13.15 33.63
C VAL A 305 32.50 12.45 34.83
N ASN A 306 33.31 11.85 35.70
CA ASN A 306 32.82 11.07 36.84
C ASN A 306 31.92 11.92 37.75
N ALA A 307 30.78 11.35 38.15
CA ALA A 307 29.71 11.97 38.96
C ALA A 307 28.83 13.04 38.26
N LEU A 308 29.07 13.36 36.99
CA LEU A 308 28.22 14.30 36.25
C LEU A 308 27.07 13.59 35.52
N VAL A 309 25.98 14.32 35.29
CA VAL A 309 24.79 13.86 34.57
C VAL A 309 24.47 14.76 33.38
N ASN A 310 23.74 14.22 32.41
CA ASN A 310 23.13 15.00 31.33
C ASN A 310 21.84 15.69 31.80
N ASN A 311 21.18 16.42 30.88
CA ASN A 311 19.92 17.12 31.18
C ASN A 311 18.76 16.20 31.58
N ALA A 312 18.85 14.90 31.29
CA ALA A 312 17.88 13.88 31.69
C ALA A 312 18.24 13.17 33.01
N GLY A 313 19.30 13.62 33.70
CA GLY A 313 19.74 13.03 34.96
C GLY A 313 20.54 11.72 34.81
N TYR A 314 20.98 11.37 33.60
CA TYR A 314 21.77 10.16 33.36
C TYR A 314 23.27 10.42 33.37
N SER A 315 24.00 9.60 34.12
CA SER A 315 25.47 9.48 33.98
C SER A 315 25.85 8.95 32.61
N LEU A 316 27.12 9.09 32.21
CA LEU A 316 27.62 8.59 30.91
C LEU A 316 27.33 7.08 30.72
N THR A 317 27.60 6.27 31.74
CA THR A 317 27.32 4.82 31.72
C THR A 317 25.84 4.52 31.56
N GLN A 318 24.99 5.21 32.33
CA GLN A 318 23.55 4.99 32.29
C GLN A 318 22.96 5.45 30.94
N TYR A 319 23.47 6.55 30.39
CA TYR A 319 23.13 7.00 29.04
C TYR A 319 23.51 5.97 27.98
N LEU A 320 24.73 5.40 28.02
CA LEU A 320 25.15 4.36 27.08
C LEU A 320 24.21 3.16 27.10
N VAL A 321 23.93 2.62 28.30
CA VAL A 321 23.09 1.44 28.46
C VAL A 321 21.65 1.72 28.05
N ASN A 322 21.08 2.88 28.44
CA ASN A 322 19.71 3.27 28.10
C ASN A 322 19.54 3.58 26.61
N THR A 323 20.55 4.15 25.96
CA THR A 323 20.51 4.47 24.53
C THR A 323 20.54 3.22 23.68
N GLY A 324 21.19 2.15 24.16
CA GLY A 324 21.28 0.89 23.44
C GLY A 324 22.33 0.90 22.32
N ALA A 325 22.45 -0.25 21.65
CA ALA A 325 23.25 -0.39 20.45
C ALA A 325 22.50 0.21 19.23
N PRO A 326 23.22 0.58 18.15
CA PRO A 326 22.60 1.06 16.93
C PRO A 326 21.62 0.05 16.32
N SER A 327 20.62 0.53 15.58
CA SER A 327 19.70 -0.33 14.84
C SER A 327 20.45 -1.34 13.96
N GLY A 328 20.05 -2.60 14.01
CA GLY A 328 20.73 -3.70 13.31
C GLY A 328 21.91 -4.31 14.08
N TYR A 329 22.18 -3.83 15.29
CA TYR A 329 23.26 -4.31 16.16
C TYR A 329 22.78 -4.53 17.60
N THR A 330 23.49 -5.37 18.33
CA THR A 330 23.41 -5.54 19.79
C THR A 330 24.76 -5.26 20.42
N PHE A 331 24.78 -4.89 21.70
CA PHE A 331 26.04 -4.83 22.45
C PHE A 331 26.69 -6.21 22.54
N LYS A 332 28.00 -6.26 22.32
CA LYS A 332 28.78 -7.48 22.59
C LYS A 332 29.11 -7.53 24.07
N THR A 333 28.60 -8.54 24.77
CA THR A 333 28.92 -8.77 26.18
C THR A 333 30.06 -9.77 26.34
N THR A 334 30.93 -9.54 27.31
CA THR A 334 32.10 -10.41 27.60
C THR A 334 31.69 -11.74 28.24
N ASP A 335 30.49 -11.81 28.81
CA ASP A 335 29.99 -12.96 29.56
C ASP A 335 28.76 -13.64 28.93
N GLY A 336 28.35 -13.18 27.74
CA GLY A 336 27.20 -13.71 27.00
C GLY A 336 25.84 -13.44 27.64
N LYS A 337 25.76 -12.61 28.68
CA LYS A 337 24.50 -12.24 29.35
C LYS A 337 23.96 -10.91 28.84
N SER A 338 22.79 -10.51 29.35
CA SER A 338 22.23 -9.17 29.17
C SER A 338 23.21 -8.10 29.66
N VAL A 339 23.15 -6.92 29.06
CA VAL A 339 24.00 -5.78 29.41
C VAL A 339 23.80 -5.40 30.88
N ALA A 340 24.90 -5.36 31.63
CA ALA A 340 24.89 -4.93 33.02
C ALA A 340 24.60 -3.42 33.10
N SER A 341 23.85 -2.98 34.12
CA SER A 341 23.45 -1.57 34.30
C SER A 341 24.65 -0.62 34.47
N ASN A 342 25.78 -1.13 34.92
CA ASN A 342 27.05 -0.43 35.06
C ASN A 342 28.00 -0.62 33.86
N ALA A 343 27.54 -1.24 32.78
CA ALA A 343 28.31 -1.59 31.58
C ALA A 343 29.57 -2.45 31.84
N SER A 344 29.68 -3.13 32.98
CA SER A 344 30.89 -3.88 33.34
C SER A 344 31.17 -5.10 32.45
N ASN A 345 30.15 -5.60 31.76
CA ASN A 345 30.29 -6.69 30.80
C ASN A 345 30.37 -6.19 29.35
N LEU A 346 30.58 -4.90 29.11
CA LEU A 346 30.83 -4.35 27.76
C LEU A 346 32.33 -4.14 27.52
N THR A 347 32.77 -4.35 26.28
CA THR A 347 34.10 -3.95 25.83
C THR A 347 34.06 -2.50 25.35
N ILE A 348 34.66 -1.59 26.11
CA ILE A 348 34.71 -0.15 25.83
C ILE A 348 36.16 0.33 25.85
N SER A 349 36.59 1.08 24.83
CA SER A 349 37.94 1.64 24.74
C SER A 349 37.90 3.14 24.37
N PRO A 350 38.56 4.03 25.13
CA PRO A 350 39.16 3.78 26.45
C PRO A 350 38.10 3.38 27.52
N VAL A 351 38.54 2.90 28.68
CA VAL A 351 37.62 2.44 29.74
C VAL A 351 36.69 3.56 30.20
N ILE A 352 35.39 3.30 30.26
CA ILE A 352 34.35 4.31 30.50
C ILE A 352 34.49 5.05 31.83
N THR A 353 35.07 4.42 32.86
CA THR A 353 35.28 5.02 34.18
C THR A 353 36.36 6.11 34.19
N GLY A 354 37.27 6.10 33.20
CA GLY A 354 38.33 7.10 33.04
C GLY A 354 38.02 8.19 32.01
N ALA A 355 36.79 8.23 31.49
CA ALA A 355 36.40 9.14 30.43
C ALA A 355 36.52 10.62 30.86
N LYS A 356 36.92 11.45 29.88
CA LYS A 356 37.04 12.89 30.00
C LYS A 356 36.23 13.57 28.90
N PHE A 357 35.86 14.82 29.12
CA PHE A 357 35.24 15.63 28.06
C PHE A 357 36.18 15.75 26.86
N GLY A 358 35.64 15.59 25.66
CA GLY A 358 36.40 15.52 24.42
C GLY A 358 36.76 14.10 23.98
N ASP A 359 36.59 13.09 24.84
CA ASP A 359 36.92 11.71 24.49
C ASP A 359 35.92 11.13 23.47
N THR A 360 36.40 10.15 22.71
CA THR A 360 35.58 9.23 21.94
C THR A 360 35.73 7.82 22.51
N LEU A 361 34.67 7.31 23.13
CA LEU A 361 34.58 5.93 23.60
C LEU A 361 34.10 5.04 22.47
N THR A 362 34.81 3.94 22.20
CA THR A 362 34.40 2.94 21.22
C THR A 362 33.86 1.70 21.92
N VAL A 363 32.60 1.36 21.64
CA VAL A 363 31.90 0.22 22.25
C VAL A 363 31.74 -0.90 21.23
N ASP A 364 32.10 -2.13 21.60
CA ASP A 364 31.91 -3.30 20.73
C ASP A 364 30.43 -3.69 20.60
N VAL A 365 30.01 -3.91 19.36
CA VAL A 365 28.68 -4.39 18.99
C VAL A 365 28.79 -5.57 18.02
N THR A 366 27.74 -6.37 17.92
CA THR A 366 27.59 -7.46 16.95
C THR A 366 26.32 -7.26 16.14
N PRO A 367 26.33 -7.55 14.82
CA PRO A 367 25.12 -7.48 14.02
C PRO A 367 24.00 -8.36 14.60
N THR A 368 22.76 -7.85 14.61
CA THR A 368 21.58 -8.69 14.89
C THR A 368 21.39 -9.67 13.74
N ALA A 369 21.12 -10.95 14.05
CA ALA A 369 20.79 -11.93 13.03
C ALA A 369 19.55 -11.48 12.24
N ALA A 370 19.60 -11.62 10.91
CA ALA A 370 18.42 -11.40 10.08
C ALA A 370 17.31 -12.39 10.46
N GLN A 371 16.06 -12.03 10.19
CA GLN A 371 14.95 -12.97 10.37
C GLN A 371 15.11 -14.14 9.40
N THR A 372 15.05 -15.37 9.91
CA THR A 372 15.00 -16.58 9.07
C THR A 372 13.82 -16.49 8.12
N LYS A 373 14.04 -16.81 6.84
CA LYS A 373 13.02 -16.78 5.80
C LYS A 373 12.71 -18.18 5.28
N VAL A 374 11.62 -18.34 4.54
CA VAL A 374 11.24 -19.57 3.87
C VAL A 374 11.13 -19.36 2.36
N ALA A 375 11.62 -20.33 1.59
CA ALA A 375 11.35 -20.44 0.17
C ALA A 375 10.47 -21.69 -0.04
N PHE A 376 9.35 -21.54 -0.74
CA PHE A 376 8.44 -22.66 -0.97
C PHE A 376 8.89 -23.48 -2.17
N TYR A 377 8.79 -24.79 -1.99
CA TYR A 377 9.01 -25.79 -3.01
C TYR A 377 7.85 -26.77 -2.98
N TYR A 378 7.62 -27.45 -4.10
CA TYR A 378 6.74 -28.59 -4.15
C TYR A 378 7.45 -29.84 -4.64
N GLU A 379 6.96 -30.99 -4.19
CA GLU A 379 7.20 -32.28 -4.81
C GLU A 379 5.88 -32.80 -5.42
N THR A 380 5.98 -33.58 -6.50
CA THR A 380 4.76 -34.03 -7.23
C THR A 380 4.10 -35.20 -6.53
N THR A 381 4.90 -36.05 -5.91
CA THR A 381 4.50 -37.12 -4.98
C THR A 381 5.57 -37.21 -3.89
N SER A 382 5.23 -37.78 -2.75
CA SER A 382 6.14 -37.82 -1.59
C SER A 382 7.46 -38.52 -1.94
N GLY A 383 8.59 -37.88 -1.63
CA GLY A 383 9.93 -38.36 -1.90
C GLY A 383 10.45 -38.09 -3.32
N SER A 384 9.74 -37.31 -4.14
CA SER A 384 10.19 -36.95 -5.49
C SER A 384 11.07 -35.69 -5.52
N SER A 385 11.66 -35.38 -6.67
CA SER A 385 12.43 -34.15 -6.82
C SER A 385 11.57 -32.91 -6.57
N ILE A 386 12.13 -31.95 -5.81
CA ILE A 386 11.45 -30.69 -5.51
C ILE A 386 11.64 -29.65 -6.61
N ALA A 387 10.64 -28.80 -6.81
CA ALA A 387 10.67 -27.64 -7.70
C ALA A 387 10.17 -26.39 -6.95
N ALA A 388 10.69 -25.21 -7.29
CA ALA A 388 10.35 -23.97 -6.59
C ALA A 388 8.88 -23.56 -6.84
N LEU A 389 8.26 -22.95 -5.83
CA LEU A 389 6.94 -22.32 -5.91
C LEU A 389 7.08 -20.79 -5.87
N SER A 390 6.48 -20.14 -6.85
CA SER A 390 6.27 -18.71 -6.93
C SER A 390 4.93 -18.31 -6.32
N ALA A 391 4.75 -17.01 -6.04
CA ALA A 391 3.45 -16.49 -5.60
C ALA A 391 2.32 -16.81 -6.60
N SER A 392 2.64 -16.79 -7.89
CA SER A 392 1.69 -17.13 -8.96
C SER A 392 1.31 -18.60 -9.00
N ASP A 393 2.00 -19.51 -8.32
CA ASP A 393 1.58 -20.91 -8.28
C ASP A 393 0.39 -21.14 -7.32
N PHE A 394 0.16 -20.20 -6.41
CA PHE A 394 -0.94 -20.20 -5.46
C PHE A 394 -2.14 -19.39 -5.97
N ALA A 395 -3.35 -19.81 -5.63
CA ALA A 395 -4.58 -19.14 -6.04
C ALA A 395 -4.72 -17.71 -5.46
N TYR A 396 -4.14 -17.47 -4.28
CA TYR A 396 -4.23 -16.21 -3.54
C TYR A 396 -2.88 -15.58 -3.21
N GLY A 397 -1.85 -15.87 -4.01
CA GLY A 397 -0.46 -15.55 -3.64
C GLY A 397 0.06 -16.48 -2.54
N TYR A 398 1.26 -16.20 -2.04
CA TYR A 398 1.88 -17.05 -1.02
C TYR A 398 0.95 -17.29 0.19
N PRO A 399 1.13 -18.42 0.89
CA PRO A 399 0.51 -18.65 2.20
C PRO A 399 0.60 -17.43 3.12
N ALA A 400 -0.52 -17.09 3.75
CA ALA A 400 -0.73 -15.81 4.41
C ALA A 400 -0.70 -15.95 5.94
N MET A 401 0.46 -15.75 6.56
CA MET A 401 0.64 -15.77 8.03
C MET A 401 0.67 -14.36 8.63
N THR A 402 0.03 -14.17 9.77
CA THR A 402 0.11 -12.94 10.58
C THR A 402 1.50 -12.77 11.20
N ALA A 403 1.86 -11.55 11.62
CA ALA A 403 3.15 -11.30 12.27
C ALA A 403 3.34 -12.11 13.58
N ASP A 404 2.27 -12.33 14.33
CA ASP A 404 2.28 -13.17 15.54
C ASP A 404 2.47 -14.66 15.20
N GLN A 405 1.81 -15.16 14.15
CA GLN A 405 2.05 -16.51 13.67
C GLN A 405 3.50 -16.69 13.20
N GLN A 406 4.06 -15.72 12.47
CA GLN A 406 5.45 -15.78 12.01
C GLN A 406 6.47 -15.80 13.15
N SER A 407 6.27 -14.98 14.19
CA SER A 407 7.17 -14.93 15.34
C SER A 407 7.15 -16.22 16.17
N LYS A 408 6.03 -16.96 16.14
CA LYS A 408 5.88 -18.29 16.75
C LYS A 408 6.38 -19.43 15.86
N ALA A 409 6.35 -19.23 14.54
CA ALA A 409 6.68 -20.26 13.55
C ALA A 409 8.18 -20.37 13.23
N LEU A 410 8.94 -19.31 13.47
CA LEU A 410 10.32 -19.18 13.01
C LEU A 410 11.27 -18.87 14.17
N PRO A 411 12.58 -19.19 14.03
CA PRO A 411 13.57 -18.88 15.05
C PRO A 411 13.60 -17.40 15.39
N ASP A 412 13.67 -17.09 16.68
CA ASP A 412 13.91 -15.72 17.14
C ASP A 412 15.32 -15.27 16.74
N THR A 413 15.51 -13.95 16.61
CA THR A 413 16.80 -13.33 16.26
C THR A 413 17.58 -12.79 17.46
N LYS A 414 17.04 -12.93 18.68
CA LYS A 414 17.51 -12.22 19.88
C LYS A 414 18.23 -13.11 20.89
N THR A 415 17.98 -14.42 20.85
CA THR A 415 18.56 -15.39 21.78
C THR A 415 19.83 -16.02 21.21
N THR A 416 20.76 -16.38 22.10
CA THR A 416 21.87 -17.27 21.77
C THR A 416 21.40 -18.73 21.79
N PRO A 417 21.97 -19.64 20.97
CA PRO A 417 23.05 -19.42 20.00
C PRO A 417 22.58 -18.76 18.69
N SER A 418 23.53 -18.35 17.83
CA SER A 418 23.26 -17.78 16.49
C SER A 418 22.75 -18.80 15.47
N THR A 419 22.55 -20.05 15.88
CA THR A 419 22.07 -21.16 15.07
C THR A 419 20.74 -21.71 15.58
N PHE A 420 20.06 -22.49 14.75
CA PHE A 420 18.85 -23.22 15.11
C PHE A 420 18.81 -24.58 14.39
N ASN A 421 18.09 -25.55 14.96
CA ASN A 421 17.84 -26.84 14.32
C ASN A 421 16.53 -26.76 13.51
N VAL A 422 16.57 -27.09 12.23
CA VAL A 422 15.40 -27.16 11.34
C VAL A 422 14.38 -28.13 11.88
N SER A 423 14.82 -29.28 12.41
CA SER A 423 13.97 -30.27 13.06
C SER A 423 13.13 -29.73 14.22
N LYS A 424 13.56 -28.66 14.91
CA LYS A 424 12.78 -28.04 16.00
C LYS A 424 11.61 -27.18 15.50
N TYR A 425 11.66 -26.72 14.26
CA TYR A 425 10.66 -25.80 13.72
C TYR A 425 9.81 -26.45 12.63
N PHE A 426 10.43 -27.24 11.76
CA PHE A 426 9.84 -27.72 10.50
C PHE A 426 9.59 -29.23 10.50
N ASP A 427 9.42 -29.85 11.67
CA ASP A 427 8.94 -31.23 11.72
C ASP A 427 7.47 -31.33 11.27
N ASP A 428 7.06 -32.55 10.91
CA ASP A 428 5.67 -32.84 10.56
C ASP A 428 4.78 -32.99 11.80
N TYR A 429 3.47 -32.90 11.60
CA TYR A 429 2.47 -32.99 12.66
C TYR A 429 2.02 -34.44 12.89
N ASP A 430 2.27 -34.97 14.08
CA ASP A 430 1.33 -35.90 14.70
C ASP A 430 0.23 -35.06 15.36
N LEU A 431 -1.03 -35.48 15.22
CA LEU A 431 -2.21 -34.77 15.73
C LEU A 431 -2.13 -34.47 17.25
N GLY A 432 -1.53 -33.33 17.63
CA GLY A 432 -1.51 -32.77 18.98
C GLY A 432 -0.10 -32.51 19.55
N ASN A 433 0.25 -31.23 19.77
CA ASN A 433 1.34 -30.75 20.62
C ASN A 433 2.78 -31.27 20.35
N ASN A 434 3.18 -31.48 19.09
CA ASN A 434 4.61 -31.60 18.78
C ASN A 434 5.30 -30.24 18.92
N ALA A 435 6.09 -30.06 19.99
CA ALA A 435 6.87 -28.85 20.24
C ALA A 435 7.91 -28.55 19.15
N ASN A 436 8.27 -29.56 18.34
CA ASN A 436 9.23 -29.48 17.24
C ASN A 436 8.59 -29.11 15.88
N ALA A 437 7.26 -28.97 15.83
CA ALA A 437 6.49 -28.66 14.63
C ALA A 437 6.00 -27.18 14.62
N GLN A 438 6.83 -26.27 15.14
CA GLN A 438 6.43 -24.88 15.39
C GLN A 438 5.92 -24.14 14.15
N PHE A 439 6.53 -24.39 13.00
CA PHE A 439 6.13 -23.80 11.73
C PHE A 439 4.74 -24.27 11.32
N ILE A 440 4.53 -25.59 11.19
CA ILE A 440 3.24 -26.13 10.72
C ILE A 440 2.09 -25.83 11.70
N ASN A 441 2.37 -25.78 13.00
CA ASN A 441 1.40 -25.39 14.02
C ASN A 441 0.78 -24.01 13.76
N GLN A 442 1.53 -23.09 13.15
CA GLN A 442 1.04 -21.76 12.78
C GLN A 442 0.61 -21.71 11.30
N PHE A 443 1.34 -22.40 10.43
CA PHE A 443 1.15 -22.38 8.98
C PHE A 443 -0.20 -22.95 8.55
N LYS A 444 -0.68 -23.99 9.23
CA LYS A 444 -2.00 -24.58 8.98
C LYS A 444 -3.16 -23.61 9.25
N ASP A 445 -2.94 -22.61 10.10
CA ASP A 445 -3.91 -21.59 10.48
C ASP A 445 -3.70 -20.27 9.70
N ALA A 446 -2.90 -20.30 8.62
CA ALA A 446 -2.77 -19.19 7.70
C ALA A 446 -4.14 -18.79 7.12
N THR A 447 -4.34 -17.49 6.85
CA THR A 447 -5.65 -16.94 6.48
C THR A 447 -6.25 -17.56 5.21
N ASN A 448 -5.39 -18.01 4.29
CA ASN A 448 -5.78 -18.64 3.03
C ASN A 448 -5.59 -20.17 3.03
N SER A 449 -5.47 -20.80 4.20
CA SER A 449 -5.45 -22.26 4.30
C SER A 449 -6.84 -22.86 4.12
N TYR A 450 -6.88 -24.14 3.77
CA TYR A 450 -8.10 -24.91 3.63
C TYR A 450 -7.86 -26.35 4.09
N THR A 451 -8.84 -26.95 4.78
CA THR A 451 -8.80 -28.37 5.15
C THR A 451 -9.66 -29.19 4.20
N ALA A 452 -9.00 -29.94 3.31
CA ALA A 452 -9.66 -30.94 2.47
C ALA A 452 -9.90 -32.21 3.29
N SER A 453 -11.11 -32.76 3.21
CA SER A 453 -11.48 -34.03 3.84
C SER A 453 -10.83 -35.22 3.14
N ALA A 454 -10.84 -36.39 3.79
CA ALA A 454 -10.38 -37.64 3.17
C ALA A 454 -11.08 -37.87 1.82
N GLY A 455 -10.33 -38.34 0.84
CA GLY A 455 -10.82 -38.60 -0.52
C GLY A 455 -10.86 -37.38 -1.45
N GLN A 456 -10.71 -36.15 -0.94
CA GLN A 456 -10.89 -34.92 -1.75
C GLN A 456 -9.64 -34.45 -2.50
N LEU A 457 -8.48 -35.02 -2.18
CA LEU A 457 -7.20 -34.73 -2.83
C LEU A 457 -6.70 -35.99 -3.50
N THR A 458 -6.20 -35.86 -4.73
CA THR A 458 -5.63 -36.95 -5.52
C THR A 458 -4.15 -36.72 -5.77
N ASP A 459 -3.32 -37.72 -5.49
CA ASP A 459 -1.91 -37.68 -5.86
C ASP A 459 -1.78 -37.77 -7.40
N PRO A 460 -1.14 -36.79 -8.05
CA PRO A 460 -1.12 -36.69 -9.50
C PRO A 460 -0.30 -37.78 -10.20
N THR A 461 0.58 -38.48 -9.46
CA THR A 461 1.43 -39.54 -10.01
C THR A 461 0.77 -40.90 -9.86
N THR A 462 0.21 -41.19 -8.68
CA THR A 462 -0.33 -42.52 -8.35
C THR A 462 -1.84 -42.64 -8.59
N GLY A 463 -2.55 -41.52 -8.74
CA GLY A 463 -4.01 -41.48 -8.85
C GLY A 463 -4.74 -41.86 -7.55
N LYS A 464 -4.01 -42.08 -6.44
CA LYS A 464 -4.60 -42.43 -5.15
C LYS A 464 -5.13 -41.18 -4.45
N THR A 465 -6.29 -41.31 -3.83
CA THR A 465 -6.87 -40.26 -3.00
C THR A 465 -6.35 -40.31 -1.57
N THR A 466 -6.32 -39.17 -0.88
CA THR A 466 -5.89 -39.10 0.52
C THR A 466 -6.81 -39.89 1.46
N GLY A 467 -6.23 -40.65 2.39
CA GLY A 467 -7.00 -41.43 3.38
C GLY A 467 -7.45 -40.62 4.61
N LEU A 468 -6.87 -39.45 4.84
CA LEU A 468 -7.14 -38.57 5.98
C LEU A 468 -7.32 -37.12 5.49
N PRO A 469 -8.00 -36.26 6.28
CA PRO A 469 -8.03 -34.84 5.99
C PRO A 469 -6.63 -34.22 5.92
N LYS A 470 -6.43 -33.28 5.00
CA LYS A 470 -5.18 -32.56 4.81
C LYS A 470 -5.44 -31.06 4.74
N THR A 471 -4.67 -30.29 5.49
CA THR A 471 -4.71 -28.83 5.44
C THR A 471 -3.61 -28.30 4.54
N GLY A 472 -3.96 -27.39 3.65
CA GLY A 472 -3.05 -26.85 2.65
C GLY A 472 -3.62 -25.64 1.93
N PHE A 473 -3.11 -25.39 0.73
CA PHE A 473 -3.37 -24.16 -0.01
C PHE A 473 -3.74 -24.47 -1.45
N PHE A 474 -4.76 -23.77 -1.96
CA PHE A 474 -5.16 -23.88 -3.36
C PHE A 474 -4.09 -23.28 -4.28
N GLY A 475 -3.83 -23.99 -5.38
CA GLY A 475 -2.92 -23.62 -6.43
C GLY A 475 -3.60 -23.19 -7.72
N GLN A 476 -2.81 -23.17 -8.79
CA GLN A 476 -3.26 -22.84 -10.13
C GLN A 476 -4.38 -23.73 -10.65
N SER A 477 -5.17 -23.13 -11.54
CA SER A 477 -6.28 -23.80 -12.21
C SER A 477 -5.81 -24.77 -13.28
N LEU A 478 -6.48 -25.91 -13.36
CA LEU A 478 -6.28 -26.95 -14.36
C LEU A 478 -7.59 -27.20 -15.12
N ASN A 479 -7.49 -27.89 -16.26
CA ASN A 479 -8.64 -28.40 -17.00
C ASN A 479 -9.78 -27.38 -17.15
N ASN A 480 -9.44 -26.18 -17.65
CA ASN A 480 -10.37 -25.07 -17.85
C ASN A 480 -11.19 -24.65 -16.60
N GLY A 481 -10.66 -24.85 -15.39
CA GLY A 481 -11.33 -24.47 -14.14
C GLY A 481 -11.98 -25.63 -13.37
N THR A 482 -12.03 -26.82 -13.95
CA THR A 482 -12.69 -27.99 -13.34
C THR A 482 -11.82 -28.70 -12.30
N GLN A 483 -10.51 -28.48 -12.33
CA GLN A 483 -9.56 -28.99 -11.34
C GLN A 483 -8.58 -27.89 -10.95
N ARG A 484 -7.91 -28.07 -9.82
CA ARG A 484 -6.84 -27.17 -9.35
C ARG A 484 -5.74 -27.98 -8.66
N TYR A 485 -4.55 -27.39 -8.60
CA TYR A 485 -3.53 -27.89 -7.67
C TYR A 485 -3.91 -27.58 -6.22
N PHE A 486 -3.40 -28.38 -5.30
CA PHE A 486 -3.51 -28.17 -3.86
C PHE A 486 -2.18 -28.57 -3.20
N TYR A 487 -1.60 -27.68 -2.40
CA TYR A 487 -0.28 -27.88 -1.80
C TYR A 487 -0.40 -28.10 -0.30
N VAL A 488 0.14 -29.20 0.20
CA VAL A 488 0.13 -29.60 1.62
C VAL A 488 1.55 -29.60 2.13
N PHE A 489 1.82 -29.01 3.29
CA PHE A 489 3.16 -29.03 3.90
C PHE A 489 3.67 -30.47 4.10
N ASP A 490 4.92 -30.72 3.76
CA ASP A 490 5.61 -31.98 4.02
C ASP A 490 6.86 -31.70 4.88
N GLY A 491 6.75 -32.01 6.18
CA GLY A 491 7.84 -31.78 7.14
C GLY A 491 9.02 -32.72 6.92
N GLN A 492 8.78 -33.95 6.45
CA GLN A 492 9.83 -34.91 6.18
C GLN A 492 10.68 -34.48 4.98
N ALA A 493 10.04 -34.11 3.87
CA ALA A 493 10.70 -33.58 2.68
C ALA A 493 11.38 -32.23 2.98
N THR A 494 10.77 -31.37 3.81
CA THR A 494 11.39 -30.14 4.28
C THR A 494 12.70 -30.43 5.00
N LYS A 495 12.71 -31.32 5.98
CA LYS A 495 13.96 -31.70 6.69
C LYS A 495 14.98 -32.33 5.75
N ALA A 496 14.58 -33.22 4.84
CA ALA A 496 15.49 -33.89 3.92
C ALA A 496 16.21 -32.93 2.96
N ASN A 497 15.61 -31.77 2.66
CA ASN A 497 16.14 -30.79 1.71
C ASN A 497 16.86 -29.60 2.38
N ASN A 498 17.11 -29.68 3.68
CA ASN A 498 17.78 -28.66 4.46
C ASN A 498 18.84 -29.28 5.36
N ALA A 499 19.96 -28.59 5.61
CA ALA A 499 20.85 -28.96 6.70
C ALA A 499 20.10 -28.76 8.04
N ASP A 500 20.23 -29.71 8.98
CA ASP A 500 19.49 -29.63 10.24
C ASP A 500 19.97 -28.44 11.08
N LEU A 501 21.28 -28.23 11.24
CA LEU A 501 21.81 -27.04 11.90
C LEU A 501 21.99 -25.89 10.90
N GLN A 502 21.27 -24.78 11.08
CA GLN A 502 21.38 -23.58 10.27
C GLN A 502 21.69 -22.32 11.09
N THR A 503 22.27 -21.31 10.44
CA THR A 503 22.42 -19.97 11.02
C THR A 503 21.08 -19.24 11.03
N LYS A 504 20.78 -18.50 12.10
CA LYS A 504 19.62 -17.61 12.15
C LYS A 504 19.73 -16.57 11.03
N GLY A 505 18.64 -16.37 10.29
CA GLY A 505 18.64 -15.55 9.07
C GLY A 505 18.84 -16.31 7.77
N ALA A 506 19.09 -17.63 7.84
CA ALA A 506 19.10 -18.48 6.65
C ALA A 506 17.71 -18.54 5.98
N THR A 507 17.70 -19.01 4.73
CA THR A 507 16.46 -19.35 4.02
C THR A 507 16.23 -20.86 4.07
N VAL A 508 15.12 -21.27 4.70
CA VAL A 508 14.71 -22.67 4.79
C VAL A 508 13.87 -23.04 3.57
N LYS A 509 14.19 -24.14 2.90
CA LYS A 509 13.36 -24.68 1.82
C LYS A 509 12.16 -25.42 2.42
N VAL A 510 10.99 -24.80 2.42
CA VAL A 510 9.75 -25.45 2.86
C VAL A 510 9.16 -26.22 1.69
N VAL A 511 9.05 -27.53 1.85
CA VAL A 511 8.54 -28.43 0.81
C VAL A 511 7.07 -28.72 1.07
N MET A 512 6.29 -28.77 -0.01
CA MET A 512 4.87 -29.10 -0.01
C MET A 512 4.58 -30.22 -1.00
N GLN A 513 3.83 -31.24 -0.60
CA GLN A 513 3.32 -32.22 -1.55
C GLN A 513 2.19 -31.60 -2.37
N ARG A 514 2.27 -31.74 -3.70
CA ARG A 514 1.25 -31.29 -4.66
C ARG A 514 0.21 -32.38 -4.90
N PHE A 515 -1.06 -31.99 -4.79
CA PHE A 515 -2.23 -32.79 -5.13
C PHE A 515 -3.05 -32.11 -6.23
N THR A 516 -3.99 -32.82 -6.81
CA THR A 516 -5.10 -32.25 -7.59
C THR A 516 -6.42 -32.39 -6.85
N THR A 517 -7.33 -31.46 -7.08
CA THR A 517 -8.68 -31.46 -6.49
C THR A 517 -9.71 -30.85 -7.42
N THR A 518 -10.97 -31.25 -7.27
CA THR A 518 -12.16 -30.68 -7.90
C THR A 518 -12.94 -29.75 -6.96
N LEU A 519 -12.43 -29.52 -5.75
CA LEU A 519 -13.06 -28.62 -4.79
C LEU A 519 -13.20 -27.21 -5.38
N PRO A 520 -14.36 -26.55 -5.18
CA PRO A 520 -14.52 -25.17 -5.59
C PRO A 520 -13.55 -24.29 -4.81
N LEU A 521 -12.94 -23.32 -5.50
CA LEU A 521 -12.07 -22.34 -4.85
C LEU A 521 -12.95 -21.48 -3.90
N PRO A 522 -12.69 -21.48 -2.57
CA PRO A 522 -13.42 -20.65 -1.62
C PRO A 522 -13.23 -19.18 -1.96
N ALA A 523 -14.16 -18.29 -1.60
CA ALA A 523 -13.97 -16.85 -1.80
C ALA A 523 -12.70 -16.35 -1.11
N GLN A 524 -12.04 -15.34 -1.69
CA GLN A 524 -10.87 -14.74 -1.07
C GLN A 524 -11.29 -14.02 0.23
N GLU A 525 -10.77 -14.47 1.36
CA GLU A 525 -10.95 -13.79 2.64
C GLU A 525 -10.28 -12.40 2.61
N THR A 526 -10.95 -11.39 3.18
CA THR A 526 -10.56 -9.96 3.06
C THR A 526 -9.27 -9.57 3.80
N ASN A 527 -8.57 -10.54 4.42
CA ASN A 527 -7.28 -10.36 5.09
C ASN A 527 -6.09 -10.87 4.26
N ALA A 528 -6.23 -10.99 2.93
CA ALA A 528 -5.20 -11.52 2.02
C ALA A 528 -3.87 -10.72 1.93
N ASN A 529 -3.68 -9.68 2.76
CA ASN A 529 -2.43 -8.93 2.93
C ASN A 529 -1.62 -9.39 4.16
N ALA A 530 -1.71 -10.67 4.55
CA ALA A 530 -0.84 -11.17 5.61
C ALA A 530 0.63 -11.06 5.19
N ASN A 531 1.46 -10.62 6.13
CA ASN A 531 2.77 -10.05 5.89
C ASN A 531 3.73 -11.08 5.25
N THR A 532 4.05 -10.98 3.96
CA THR A 532 4.96 -11.94 3.27
C THR A 532 6.45 -11.77 3.62
N ASP A 533 6.76 -11.03 4.68
CA ASP A 533 8.13 -10.72 5.10
C ASP A 533 8.96 -11.97 5.44
N TYR A 534 8.30 -13.05 5.86
CA TYR A 534 8.94 -14.34 6.11
C TYR A 534 9.29 -15.11 4.84
N ILE A 535 8.83 -14.68 3.67
CA ILE A 535 9.15 -15.33 2.38
C ILE A 535 10.48 -14.79 1.84
N ALA A 536 11.37 -15.70 1.47
CA ALA A 536 12.53 -15.39 0.64
C ALA A 536 12.03 -15.15 -0.79
N LYS A 537 12.23 -13.91 -1.27
CA LYS A 537 11.79 -13.45 -2.58
C LYS A 537 12.92 -13.56 -3.59
#